data_AF-A0A815CV43-F1
#
_entry.id   AF-A0A815CV43-F1
#
_cell.length_a   1.000
_cell.length_b   1.000
_cell.length_c   1.000
_cell.angle_alpha   90.00
_cell.angle_beta   90.00
_cell.angle_gamma   90.00
#
_symmetry.space_group_name_H-M   'P 1'
#
loop_
_entity.id
_entity.type
_entity.pdbx_description
1 polymer ?
#
loop_
_entity_poly.entity_id
_entity_poly.type
_entity_poly.pdbx_seq_one_letter_code
_entity_poly.pdbx_strand_id
1 'polypeptide(L)'
;MFIGINDGGTSTTSINGQFVFSQLLIDCLLRLISNEMDKNELIDYYEKAYEGNHVELANLNEFQKEYSPEKALWWYTRESFFYKTLNAALRKQTIDMMFLYRSYISDIHQQLQHHQLMCPIQVYRSQLMSTSELNYLQQQKGQLVSVNSFLSTSTDREVADIYTGETTQYNNIERVLFEIDADPKVVTAKPFADISRLSHFAVESEVLFMLGSIFRIESINCTKNQLWIIHMSLCHEDDHDLKEVLEYMKKQNGIEQTNLCTWSKILLKMGKFDLAKKYYIRCVNELLDKDPLLLMAYEGLADIAYQQNDYDETIKWQQKLNDFKDQMTLENTYFCNSKQQINGKMEYLPEQIVKLEKLKTLKISHVNLTYLPNIIGNLLSLTDLSIINTTLRSLPKTISNLKSLKRLRLQNNPYLHSIKEIDGLPALHTLDVRHCSIQDLPRNLPQLVNLYMPYNSLTRLNSDITTLSNKANIEQNFEFNNNRITSITPEIRHVHTLSRLHLDHNLLHNLPRDMFDMKKLTDLFLRNNSVLPNEKQYLNNEFKKKNPKLKFSDNLFYLIN
;
A
#
# COMPACT_ATOMS: atom_id res chain seq x y z
N MET A 1 22.31 0.94 26.05
CA MET A 1 21.62 1.44 24.84
C MET A 1 20.66 2.53 25.31
N PHE A 2 21.12 3.78 25.37
CA PHE A 2 21.30 4.41 26.68
C PHE A 2 22.80 4.57 26.99
N ILE A 3 23.41 5.71 26.69
CA ILE A 3 24.84 6.09 26.62
C ILE A 3 25.81 5.26 25.76
N GLY A 4 26.47 5.98 24.85
CA GLY A 4 27.91 5.89 24.63
C GLY A 4 28.47 7.31 24.58
N ILE A 5 29.35 7.64 25.52
CA ILE A 5 30.12 8.89 25.58
C ILE A 5 30.77 9.08 24.20
N ASN A 6 30.48 10.21 23.55
CA ASN A 6 31.04 10.69 22.28
C ASN A 6 30.58 10.12 20.93
N ASP A 7 29.54 9.29 20.77
CA ASP A 7 29.04 9.00 19.41
C ASP A 7 27.55 8.60 19.30
N GLY A 8 26.73 9.54 18.79
CA GLY A 8 25.67 9.28 17.79
C GLY A 8 24.37 8.56 18.16
N GLY A 9 24.24 7.93 19.34
CA GLY A 9 23.02 7.23 19.74
C GLY A 9 21.88 8.16 20.18
N THR A 10 21.28 8.93 19.26
CA THR A 10 20.29 9.96 19.62
C THR A 10 18.86 9.46 19.50
N SER A 11 18.19 9.29 20.65
CA SER A 11 16.72 9.38 20.73
C SER A 11 16.32 10.77 20.28
N THR A 12 15.31 10.87 19.42
CA THR A 12 14.80 12.18 18.96
C THR A 12 13.69 12.61 19.91
N THR A 13 13.85 13.79 20.52
CA THR A 13 12.81 14.42 21.34
C THR A 13 12.22 15.59 20.59
N SER A 14 10.98 15.98 20.94
CA SER A 14 10.19 17.04 20.30
C SER A 14 9.79 16.74 18.84
N ILE A 15 8.66 17.28 18.41
CA ILE A 15 8.22 17.18 17.01
C ILE A 15 9.06 18.15 16.17
N ASN A 16 10.18 17.67 15.67
CA ASN A 16 11.08 18.41 14.76
C ASN A 16 11.33 17.61 13.47
N GLY A 17 12.02 18.24 12.50
CA GLY A 17 12.30 17.60 11.22
C GLY A 17 13.01 16.25 11.35
N GLN A 18 13.99 16.15 12.25
CA GLN A 18 14.74 14.91 12.49
C GLN A 18 13.84 13.81 13.07
N PHE A 19 12.95 14.15 14.00
CA PHE A 19 11.97 13.23 14.56
C PHE A 19 11.04 12.69 13.46
N VAL A 20 10.45 13.58 12.67
CA VAL A 20 9.50 13.22 11.60
C VAL A 20 10.18 12.34 10.55
N PHE A 21 11.37 12.71 10.07
CA PHE A 21 12.07 11.90 9.06
C PHE A 21 12.55 10.55 9.59
N SER A 22 12.95 10.45 10.86
CA SER A 22 13.30 9.16 11.47
C SER A 22 12.09 8.22 11.52
N GLN A 23 10.92 8.75 11.87
CA GLN A 23 9.66 8.02 11.88
C GLN A 23 9.26 7.53 10.47
N LEU A 24 9.41 8.39 9.46
CA LEU A 24 9.15 8.03 8.06
C LEU A 24 10.16 7.01 7.51
N LEU A 25 11.43 7.12 7.90
CA LEU A 25 12.48 6.18 7.51
C LEU A 25 12.15 4.78 8.03
N ILE A 26 11.75 4.67 9.30
CA ILE A 26 11.35 3.41 9.93
C ILE A 26 10.08 2.85 9.26
N ASP A 27 9.06 3.68 9.05
CA ASP A 27 7.81 3.27 8.40
C ASP A 27 8.03 2.78 6.95
N CYS A 28 8.96 3.41 6.23
CA CYS A 28 9.40 2.98 4.90
C CYS A 28 10.19 1.67 5.00
N LEU A 29 11.13 1.55 5.94
CA LEU A 29 11.95 0.36 6.14
C LEU A 29 11.10 -0.90 6.37
N LEU A 30 10.06 -0.80 7.21
CA LEU A 30 9.19 -1.93 7.56
C LEU A 30 8.33 -2.44 6.40
N ARG A 31 8.04 -1.58 5.41
CA ARG A 31 7.21 -1.92 4.25
C ARG A 31 8.03 -2.15 2.98
N LEU A 32 9.32 -1.87 3.02
CA LEU A 32 10.22 -2.05 1.90
C LEU A 32 10.59 -3.52 1.75
N ILE A 33 10.16 -4.11 0.65
CA ILE A 33 10.42 -5.51 0.34
C ILE A 33 11.94 -5.75 0.20
N SER A 34 12.39 -6.89 0.71
CA SER A 34 13.76 -7.38 0.60
C SER A 34 13.79 -8.64 -0.25
N ASN A 35 14.85 -8.80 -1.04
CA ASN A 35 15.11 -9.98 -1.85
C ASN A 35 16.33 -10.75 -1.32
N GLU A 36 16.59 -11.93 -1.89
CA GLU A 36 17.72 -12.78 -1.47
C GLU A 36 19.08 -12.13 -1.75
N MET A 37 19.20 -11.25 -2.75
CA MET A 37 20.44 -10.52 -3.01
C MET A 37 20.80 -9.59 -1.84
N ASP A 38 19.81 -8.94 -1.22
CA ASP A 38 20.05 -8.10 -0.04
C ASP A 38 20.55 -8.90 1.15
N LYS A 39 19.98 -10.09 1.37
CA LYS A 39 20.40 -10.98 2.46
C LYS A 39 21.84 -11.45 2.22
N ASN A 40 22.17 -11.84 0.99
CA ASN A 40 23.53 -12.23 0.62
C ASN A 40 24.51 -11.07 0.78
N GLU A 41 24.13 -9.84 0.40
CA GLU A 41 24.97 -8.65 0.59
C GLU A 41 25.28 -8.39 2.08
N LEU A 42 24.31 -8.61 2.99
CA LEU A 42 24.52 -8.55 4.43
C LEU A 42 25.53 -9.59 4.90
N ILE A 43 25.36 -10.83 4.43
CA ILE A 43 26.23 -11.95 4.79
C ILE A 43 27.66 -11.70 4.30
N ASP A 44 27.85 -11.38 3.02
CA ASP A 44 29.14 -11.09 2.41
C ASP A 44 29.88 -9.96 3.14
N TYR A 45 29.13 -8.96 3.63
CA TYR A 45 29.70 -7.88 4.42
C TYR A 45 30.32 -8.39 5.73
N TYR A 46 29.61 -9.25 6.46
CA TYR A 46 30.10 -9.79 7.73
C TYR A 46 31.14 -10.90 7.58
N GLU A 47 31.08 -11.69 6.51
CA GLU A 47 32.13 -12.66 6.19
C GLU A 47 33.48 -11.95 6.02
N LYS A 48 33.49 -10.81 5.31
CA LYS A 48 34.69 -9.96 5.18
C LYS A 48 35.07 -9.28 6.49
N ALA A 49 34.09 -8.75 7.22
CA ALA A 49 34.36 -8.05 8.48
C ALA A 49 34.92 -8.97 9.58
N TYR A 50 34.59 -10.27 9.53
CA TYR A 50 35.06 -11.29 10.46
C TYR A 50 36.18 -12.16 9.89
N GLU A 51 36.85 -11.73 8.82
CA GLU A 51 38.01 -12.44 8.29
C GLU A 51 39.07 -12.66 9.38
N GLY A 52 39.48 -13.92 9.56
CA GLY A 52 40.40 -14.33 10.63
C GLY A 52 39.77 -14.57 12.01
N ASN A 53 38.48 -14.27 12.22
CA ASN A 53 37.74 -14.58 13.45
C ASN A 53 36.87 -15.83 13.25
N HIS A 54 37.45 -17.01 13.50
CA HIS A 54 36.76 -18.29 13.30
C HIS A 54 35.49 -18.47 14.13
N VAL A 55 35.38 -17.83 15.31
CA VAL A 55 34.20 -17.94 16.18
C VAL A 55 33.03 -17.18 15.58
N GLU A 56 33.24 -15.92 15.17
CA GLU A 56 32.16 -15.12 14.57
C GLU A 56 31.75 -15.66 13.18
N LEU A 57 32.71 -16.18 12.41
CA LEU A 57 32.40 -16.87 11.15
C LEU A 57 31.56 -18.14 11.37
N ALA A 58 31.80 -18.90 12.45
CA ALA A 58 30.98 -20.06 12.79
C ALA A 58 29.55 -19.64 13.17
N ASN A 59 29.40 -18.58 13.98
CA ASN A 59 28.09 -18.01 14.34
C ASN A 59 27.31 -17.52 13.11
N LEU A 60 28.01 -16.85 12.17
CA LEU A 60 27.42 -16.37 10.93
C LEU A 60 26.92 -17.53 10.05
N ASN A 61 27.72 -18.59 9.94
CA ASN A 61 27.35 -19.81 9.22
C ASN A 61 26.15 -20.55 9.85
N GLU A 62 26.08 -20.59 11.19
CA GLU A 62 24.92 -21.16 11.89
C GLU A 62 23.65 -20.37 11.57
N PHE A 63 23.72 -19.05 11.66
CA PHE A 63 22.59 -18.17 11.35
C PHE A 63 22.09 -18.36 9.91
N GLN A 64 23.00 -18.39 8.93
CA GLN A 64 22.61 -18.61 7.53
C GLN A 64 21.85 -19.93 7.32
N LYS A 65 22.17 -20.98 8.07
CA LYS A 65 21.55 -22.30 7.93
C LYS A 65 20.26 -22.46 8.72
N GLU A 66 20.22 -21.89 9.92
CA GLU A 66 19.20 -22.17 10.93
C GLU A 66 18.22 -21.01 11.16
N TYR A 67 18.46 -19.84 10.57
CA TYR A 67 17.52 -18.73 10.65
C TYR A 67 16.21 -19.06 9.93
N SER A 68 15.09 -18.76 10.59
CA SER A 68 13.77 -18.77 9.98
C SER A 68 12.94 -17.59 10.52
N PRO A 69 12.00 -17.04 9.73
CA PRO A 69 11.14 -15.94 10.17
C PRO A 69 10.39 -16.23 11.47
N GLU A 70 10.07 -17.50 11.76
CA GLU A 70 9.39 -17.95 12.99
C GLU A 70 10.31 -17.95 14.22
N LYS A 71 11.64 -17.90 14.04
CA LYS A 71 12.65 -17.83 15.11
C LYS A 71 13.34 -16.47 15.22
N ALA A 72 12.84 -15.43 14.56
CA ALA A 72 13.41 -14.09 14.55
C ALA A 72 13.65 -13.50 15.96
N LEU A 73 12.65 -13.56 16.87
CA LEU A 73 12.82 -13.05 18.25
C LEU A 73 13.83 -13.87 19.06
N TRP A 74 13.87 -15.18 18.86
CA TRP A 74 14.86 -16.05 19.51
C TRP A 74 16.29 -15.71 19.06
N TRP A 75 16.50 -15.50 17.76
CA TRP A 75 17.79 -15.05 17.23
C TRP A 75 18.15 -13.64 17.70
N TYR A 76 17.17 -12.76 17.80
CA TYR A 76 17.36 -11.39 18.28
C TYR A 76 17.78 -11.34 19.76
N THR A 77 17.25 -12.23 20.60
CA THR A 77 17.56 -12.22 22.06
C THR A 77 18.78 -13.07 22.42
N ARG A 78 19.20 -13.98 21.53
CA ARG A 78 20.41 -14.79 21.71
C ARG A 78 21.67 -13.96 21.54
N GLU A 79 22.66 -14.20 22.40
CA GLU A 79 24.00 -13.65 22.21
C GLU A 79 24.63 -14.22 20.92
N SER A 80 24.49 -13.46 19.84
CA SER A 80 24.92 -13.81 18.49
C SER A 80 25.44 -12.57 17.77
N PHE A 81 26.10 -12.75 16.62
CA PHE A 81 26.46 -11.61 15.79
C PHE A 81 25.20 -10.77 15.48
N PHE A 82 24.09 -11.43 15.10
CA PHE A 82 22.83 -10.81 14.71
C PHE A 82 22.31 -9.78 15.71
N TYR A 83 22.18 -10.15 17.00
CA TYR A 83 21.78 -9.20 18.05
C TYR A 83 22.75 -8.03 18.16
N LYS A 84 24.07 -8.32 18.21
CA LYS A 84 25.12 -7.31 18.42
C LYS A 84 25.16 -6.30 17.28
N THR A 85 25.12 -6.79 16.05
CA THR A 85 25.30 -6.02 14.83
C THR A 85 24.05 -5.26 14.42
N LEU A 86 22.86 -5.85 14.53
CA LEU A 86 21.59 -5.17 14.29
C LEU A 86 21.44 -4.00 15.26
N ASN A 87 21.66 -4.22 16.56
CA ASN A 87 21.56 -3.15 17.54
C ASN A 87 22.69 -2.12 17.42
N ALA A 88 23.86 -2.48 16.90
CA ALA A 88 24.88 -1.51 16.55
C ALA A 88 24.43 -0.62 15.37
N ALA A 89 23.85 -1.22 14.32
CA ALA A 89 23.34 -0.51 13.15
C ALA A 89 22.19 0.45 13.51
N LEU A 90 21.25 0.00 14.33
CA LEU A 90 20.13 0.84 14.81
C LEU A 90 20.62 2.01 15.68
N ARG A 91 21.52 1.76 16.63
CA ARG A 91 22.07 2.82 17.50
C ARG A 91 22.86 3.86 16.73
N LYS A 92 23.70 3.43 15.78
CA LYS A 92 24.48 4.33 14.93
C LYS A 92 23.67 4.91 13.77
N GLN A 93 22.40 4.52 13.63
CA GLN A 93 21.54 4.83 12.48
C GLN A 93 22.26 4.63 11.15
N THR A 94 22.98 3.51 11.03
CA THR A 94 23.69 3.15 9.80
C THR A 94 22.67 2.69 8.76
N ILE A 95 22.16 3.64 7.99
CA ILE A 95 21.05 3.48 7.05
C ILE A 95 21.27 2.30 6.09
N ASP A 96 22.47 2.14 5.54
CA ASP A 96 22.81 1.02 4.66
C ASP A 96 22.64 -0.33 5.35
N MET A 97 23.10 -0.46 6.59
CA MET A 97 22.95 -1.70 7.36
C MET A 97 21.51 -1.91 7.77
N MET A 98 20.80 -0.86 8.18
CA MET A 98 19.36 -0.94 8.47
C MET A 98 18.58 -1.46 7.25
N PHE A 99 18.91 -0.96 6.05
CA PHE A 99 18.34 -1.45 4.79
C PHE A 99 18.63 -2.94 4.57
N LEU A 100 19.87 -3.39 4.78
CA LEU A 100 20.19 -4.82 4.64
C LEU A 100 19.51 -5.70 5.70
N TYR A 101 19.30 -5.18 6.91
CA TYR A 101 18.57 -5.87 7.98
C TYR A 101 17.04 -5.86 7.83
N ARG A 102 16.48 -5.14 6.85
CA ARG A 102 15.04 -4.81 6.82
C ARG A 102 14.10 -6.02 6.79
N SER A 103 14.49 -7.12 6.13
CA SER A 103 13.73 -8.37 6.15
C SER A 103 13.64 -8.93 7.57
N TYR A 104 14.77 -9.05 8.25
CA TYR A 104 14.84 -9.54 9.63
C TYR A 104 14.10 -8.64 10.62
N ILE A 105 14.15 -7.32 10.41
CA ILE A 105 13.36 -6.35 11.20
C ILE A 105 11.85 -6.57 10.96
N SER A 106 11.45 -6.84 9.72
CA SER A 106 10.05 -7.16 9.37
C SER A 106 9.60 -8.47 10.02
N ASP A 107 10.46 -9.49 10.06
CA ASP A 107 10.14 -10.76 10.72
C ASP A 107 9.96 -10.59 12.24
N ILE A 108 10.81 -9.77 12.89
CA ILE A 108 10.62 -9.39 14.31
C ILE A 108 9.30 -8.64 14.50
N HIS A 109 8.99 -7.68 13.62
CA HIS A 109 7.73 -6.93 13.65
C HIS A 109 6.51 -7.85 13.60
N GLN A 110 6.50 -8.81 12.68
CA GLN A 110 5.41 -9.78 12.54
C GLN A 110 5.24 -10.65 13.77
N GLN A 111 6.34 -11.13 14.37
CA GLN A 111 6.26 -11.91 15.60
C GLN A 111 5.74 -11.11 16.79
N LEU A 112 6.19 -9.86 16.95
CA LEU A 112 5.68 -8.95 17.98
C LEU A 112 4.19 -8.71 17.78
N GLN A 113 3.75 -8.49 16.54
CA GLN A 113 2.33 -8.31 16.23
C GLN A 113 1.49 -9.55 16.55
N HIS A 114 2.02 -10.75 16.29
CA HIS A 114 1.34 -12.01 16.60
C HIS A 114 1.19 -12.26 18.11
N HIS A 115 2.17 -11.80 18.90
CA HIS A 115 2.22 -11.98 20.36
C HIS A 115 1.85 -10.71 21.15
N GLN A 116 1.25 -9.72 20.48
CA GLN A 116 0.85 -8.45 21.08
C GLN A 116 0.01 -8.70 22.35
N LEU A 117 0.31 -7.95 23.41
CA LEU A 117 -0.45 -8.00 24.65
C LEU A 117 -1.89 -7.50 24.43
N MET A 118 -2.83 -7.95 25.27
CA MET A 118 -4.26 -7.59 25.14
C MET A 118 -4.74 -6.59 26.20
N CYS A 119 -3.95 -6.36 27.24
CA CYS A 119 -4.27 -5.48 28.36
C CYS A 119 -3.12 -4.50 28.60
N PRO A 120 -3.41 -3.29 29.15
CA PRO A 120 -2.38 -2.37 29.59
C PRO A 120 -1.41 -3.00 30.58
N ILE A 121 -0.15 -2.61 30.49
CA ILE A 121 0.94 -3.12 31.33
C ILE A 121 1.85 -1.98 31.76
N GLN A 122 2.49 -2.15 32.91
CA GLN A 122 3.61 -1.33 33.34
C GLN A 122 4.90 -2.15 33.24
N VAL A 123 5.94 -1.58 32.64
CA VAL A 123 7.24 -2.22 32.45
C VAL A 123 8.37 -1.32 32.91
N TYR A 124 9.52 -1.93 33.18
CA TYR A 124 10.66 -1.30 33.81
C TYR A 124 11.93 -1.50 32.99
N ARG A 125 12.78 -0.49 32.97
CA ARG A 125 14.13 -0.58 32.38
C ARG A 125 15.10 0.32 33.11
N SER A 126 16.22 -0.24 33.56
CA SER A 126 17.31 0.54 34.16
C SER A 126 18.39 0.88 33.17
N GLN A 127 19.02 2.02 33.42
CA GLN A 127 19.90 2.69 32.49
C GLN A 127 20.89 3.57 33.26
N LEU A 128 22.19 3.34 33.09
CA LEU A 128 23.15 4.40 33.38
C LEU A 128 23.00 5.49 32.32
N MET A 129 22.90 6.76 32.70
CA MET A 129 22.76 7.91 31.79
C MET A 129 23.80 8.99 32.10
N SER A 130 24.29 9.74 31.11
CA SER A 130 25.18 10.87 31.43
C SER A 130 24.40 12.02 32.06
N THR A 131 25.00 12.78 32.97
CA THR A 131 24.30 13.92 33.61
C THR A 131 23.80 14.93 32.58
N SER A 132 24.52 15.15 31.47
CA SER A 132 24.10 16.03 30.37
C SER A 132 22.86 15.50 29.63
N GLU A 133 22.80 14.21 29.35
CA GLU A 133 21.65 13.56 28.71
C GLU A 133 20.42 13.58 29.63
N LEU A 134 20.60 13.35 30.93
CA LEU A 134 19.52 13.47 31.90
C LEU A 134 18.99 14.90 32.00
N ASN A 135 19.88 15.89 32.08
CA ASN A 135 19.49 17.31 32.10
C ASN A 135 18.72 17.70 30.82
N TYR A 136 19.09 17.13 29.68
CA TYR A 136 18.35 17.30 28.45
C TYR A 136 16.94 16.71 28.55
N LEU A 137 16.79 15.44 28.99
CA LEU A 137 15.48 14.81 29.17
C LEU A 137 14.58 15.58 30.15
N GLN A 138 15.14 16.15 31.22
CA GLN A 138 14.42 17.00 32.15
C GLN A 138 13.77 18.22 31.48
N GLN A 139 14.44 18.80 30.47
CA GLN A 139 13.89 19.90 29.67
C GLN A 139 12.79 19.45 28.69
N GLN A 140 12.67 18.14 28.45
CA GLN A 140 11.71 17.54 27.51
C GLN A 140 10.47 16.98 28.23
N LYS A 141 10.22 17.35 29.50
CA LYS A 141 9.01 16.93 30.21
C LYS A 141 7.74 17.33 29.43
N GLY A 142 6.82 16.39 29.26
CA GLY A 142 5.60 16.52 28.47
C GLY A 142 5.77 16.35 26.95
N GLN A 143 7.02 16.27 26.46
CA GLN A 143 7.33 16.09 25.04
C GLN A 143 7.34 14.63 24.62
N LEU A 144 7.25 14.41 23.31
CA LEU A 144 7.39 13.10 22.68
C LEU A 144 8.87 12.70 22.54
N VAL A 145 9.14 11.42 22.74
CA VAL A 145 10.45 10.78 22.56
C VAL A 145 10.25 9.54 21.70
N SER A 146 11.03 9.43 20.63
CA SER A 146 11.10 8.23 19.79
C SER A 146 12.31 7.39 20.16
N VAL A 147 12.10 6.10 20.37
CA VAL A 147 13.20 5.14 20.53
C VAL A 147 13.54 4.54 19.18
N ASN A 148 14.69 4.89 18.62
CA ASN A 148 15.09 4.50 17.25
C ASN A 148 15.74 3.10 17.16
N SER A 149 15.62 2.31 18.23
CA SER A 149 16.02 0.90 18.32
C SER A 149 14.90 0.10 19.01
N PHE A 150 15.00 -1.22 19.05
CA PHE A 150 14.10 -1.99 19.92
C PHE A 150 14.34 -1.61 21.37
N LEU A 151 13.27 -1.50 22.15
CA LEU A 151 13.33 -1.20 23.58
C LEU A 151 12.98 -2.47 24.36
N SER A 152 14.01 -3.13 24.88
CA SER A 152 13.85 -4.26 25.80
C SER A 152 13.54 -3.75 27.21
N THR A 153 12.54 -4.32 27.86
CA THR A 153 12.04 -3.94 29.19
C THR A 153 11.65 -5.19 29.95
N SER A 154 11.40 -5.09 31.25
CA SER A 154 10.93 -6.20 32.08
C SER A 154 9.60 -5.85 32.72
N THR A 155 8.70 -6.82 32.85
CA THR A 155 7.50 -6.68 33.70
C THR A 155 7.85 -6.75 35.20
N ASP A 156 9.01 -7.30 35.52
CA ASP A 156 9.55 -7.38 36.86
C ASP A 156 10.53 -6.23 37.13
N ARG A 157 10.18 -5.39 38.12
CA ARG A 157 11.00 -4.27 38.57
C ARG A 157 12.32 -4.74 39.17
N GLU A 158 12.33 -5.86 39.89
CA GLU A 158 13.54 -6.38 40.53
C GLU A 158 14.58 -6.77 39.49
N VAL A 159 14.14 -7.34 38.35
CA VAL A 159 15.00 -7.62 37.20
C VAL A 159 15.62 -6.33 36.66
N ALA A 160 14.85 -5.25 36.53
CA ALA A 160 15.41 -3.95 36.11
C ALA A 160 16.39 -3.39 37.15
N ASP A 161 16.13 -3.58 38.45
CA ASP A 161 16.99 -3.09 39.53
C ASP A 161 18.38 -3.74 39.52
N ILE A 162 18.51 -4.99 39.06
CA ILE A 162 19.82 -5.67 38.86
C ILE A 162 20.74 -4.84 37.94
N TYR A 163 20.17 -4.12 36.97
CA TYR A 163 20.93 -3.33 35.99
C TYR A 163 21.10 -1.84 36.38
N THR A 164 20.76 -1.44 37.62
CA THR A 164 20.95 -0.06 38.10
C THR A 164 22.41 0.32 38.35
N GLY A 165 23.31 -0.67 38.40
CA GLY A 165 24.75 -0.48 38.67
C GLY A 165 25.07 -0.26 40.15
N GLU A 166 26.34 -0.46 40.53
CA GLU A 166 26.80 -0.22 41.90
C GLU A 166 26.76 1.28 42.26
N THR A 167 26.57 1.60 43.55
CA THR A 167 26.52 2.98 44.11
C THR A 167 27.83 3.77 43.99
N THR A 168 28.83 3.28 43.27
CA THR A 168 30.09 3.99 43.09
C THR A 168 29.84 5.28 42.29
N GLN A 169 30.24 6.43 42.85
CA GLN A 169 30.11 7.73 42.18
C GLN A 169 31.03 7.77 40.95
N TYR A 170 30.50 7.39 39.81
CA TYR A 170 31.11 7.72 38.52
C TYR A 170 30.85 9.20 38.25
N ASN A 171 31.90 10.02 38.19
CA ASN A 171 31.77 11.42 37.81
C ASN A 171 31.00 11.53 36.48
N ASN A 172 29.91 12.30 36.47
CA ASN A 172 29.04 12.60 35.32
C ASN A 172 28.14 11.45 34.81
N ILE A 173 27.90 10.41 35.59
CA ILE A 173 26.94 9.34 35.26
C ILE A 173 25.88 9.23 36.37
N GLU A 174 24.63 9.20 35.95
CA GLU A 174 23.43 9.11 36.78
C GLU A 174 22.77 7.74 36.60
N ARG A 175 22.14 7.23 37.66
CA ARG A 175 21.33 6.01 37.61
C ARG A 175 19.90 6.37 37.29
N VAL A 176 19.34 5.78 36.24
CA VAL A 176 17.99 6.06 35.75
C VAL A 176 17.18 4.77 35.69
N LEU A 177 15.97 4.80 36.24
CA LEU A 177 14.94 3.79 36.08
C LEU A 177 13.80 4.40 35.25
N PHE A 178 13.48 3.75 34.14
CA PHE A 178 12.28 4.05 33.36
C PHE A 178 11.12 3.20 33.88
N GLU A 179 10.02 3.86 34.22
CA GLU A 179 8.71 3.24 34.48
C GLU A 179 7.82 3.59 33.28
N ILE A 180 7.33 2.59 32.55
CA ILE A 180 6.65 2.80 31.28
C ILE A 180 5.26 2.18 31.34
N ASP A 181 4.23 3.00 31.20
CA ASP A 181 2.86 2.55 31.04
C ASP A 181 2.56 2.35 29.55
N ALA A 182 2.14 1.15 29.18
CA ALA A 182 1.91 0.78 27.79
C ALA A 182 0.53 0.14 27.62
N ASP A 183 -0.34 0.79 26.83
CA ASP A 183 -1.62 0.22 26.41
C ASP A 183 -1.48 -0.36 25.00
N PRO A 184 -1.65 -1.68 24.79
CA PRO A 184 -1.52 -2.26 23.46
C PRO A 184 -2.64 -1.84 22.49
N LYS A 185 -3.75 -1.27 22.98
CA LYS A 185 -4.87 -0.83 22.13
C LYS A 185 -4.59 0.45 21.36
N VAL A 186 -3.59 1.23 21.79
CA VAL A 186 -3.31 2.56 21.22
C VAL A 186 -2.28 2.53 20.07
N VAL A 187 -1.68 1.36 19.80
CA VAL A 187 -0.63 1.18 18.79
C VAL A 187 -0.85 -0.07 17.93
N THR A 188 -1.01 0.11 16.62
CA THR A 188 -1.26 -0.98 15.66
C THR A 188 -0.10 -1.23 14.70
N ALA A 189 0.63 -0.19 14.29
CA ALA A 189 1.75 -0.27 13.37
C ALA A 189 3.07 -0.64 14.06
N LYS A 190 3.26 -0.30 15.35
CA LYS A 190 4.50 -0.54 16.11
C LYS A 190 4.24 -1.39 17.36
N PRO A 191 4.10 -2.72 17.20
CA PRO A 191 3.70 -3.60 18.29
C PRO A 191 4.76 -3.70 19.41
N PHE A 192 4.32 -4.18 20.57
CA PHE A 192 5.18 -4.63 21.65
C PHE A 192 4.56 -5.88 22.31
N ALA A 193 5.41 -6.83 22.68
CA ALA A 193 4.95 -8.12 23.20
C ALA A 193 5.78 -8.55 24.40
N ASP A 194 5.15 -9.35 25.27
CA ASP A 194 5.89 -10.22 26.19
C ASP A 194 6.53 -11.33 25.37
N ILE A 195 7.86 -11.31 25.33
CA ILE A 195 8.67 -12.25 24.56
C ILE A 195 9.36 -13.27 25.47
N SER A 196 9.01 -13.38 26.75
CA SER A 196 9.66 -14.28 27.71
C SER A 196 9.69 -15.74 27.24
N ARG A 197 8.65 -16.19 26.52
CA ARG A 197 8.56 -17.56 25.97
C ARG A 197 9.30 -17.76 24.65
N LEU A 198 9.71 -16.67 24.01
CA LEU A 198 10.37 -16.64 22.71
C LEU A 198 11.86 -16.26 22.85
N SER A 199 12.20 -15.57 23.93
CA SER A 199 13.53 -15.08 24.25
C SER A 199 14.46 -16.25 24.59
N HIS A 200 15.73 -16.10 24.22
CA HIS A 200 16.79 -17.00 24.66
C HIS A 200 16.95 -16.99 26.19
N PHE A 201 16.59 -15.88 26.85
CA PHE A 201 16.67 -15.68 28.29
C PHE A 201 15.28 -15.61 28.92
N ALA A 202 14.61 -16.76 29.07
CA ALA A 202 13.22 -16.82 29.54
C ALA A 202 12.97 -16.28 30.96
N VAL A 203 14.01 -16.02 31.74
CA VAL A 203 13.93 -15.55 33.14
C VAL A 203 13.82 -14.03 33.26
N GLU A 204 14.05 -13.28 32.18
CA GLU A 204 14.10 -11.80 32.22
C GLU A 204 12.72 -11.15 32.20
N SER A 205 11.63 -11.93 32.09
CA SER A 205 10.25 -11.45 31.98
C SER A 205 10.12 -10.34 30.92
N GLU A 206 10.81 -10.55 29.79
CA GLU A 206 11.14 -9.53 28.80
C GLU A 206 9.93 -9.09 27.98
N VAL A 207 9.69 -7.79 27.93
CA VAL A 207 8.77 -7.13 27.01
C VAL A 207 9.58 -6.29 26.03
N LEU A 208 9.40 -6.54 24.73
CA LEU A 208 10.14 -5.88 23.68
C LEU A 208 9.22 -4.96 22.87
N PHE A 209 9.58 -3.68 22.78
CA PHE A 209 8.88 -2.72 21.93
C PHE A 209 9.55 -2.59 20.57
N MET A 210 8.72 -2.47 19.53
CA MET A 210 9.19 -2.23 18.17
C MET A 210 9.98 -0.92 18.07
N LEU A 211 11.02 -0.93 17.23
CA LEU A 211 11.78 0.29 16.94
C LEU A 211 10.89 1.38 16.34
N GLY A 212 11.17 2.61 16.73
CA GLY A 212 10.38 3.79 16.41
C GLY A 212 9.13 3.97 17.27
N SER A 213 8.93 3.18 18.33
CA SER A 213 7.88 3.42 19.33
C SER A 213 8.05 4.81 19.94
N ILE A 214 6.93 5.48 20.19
CA ILE A 214 6.90 6.86 20.67
C ILE A 214 6.31 6.87 22.07
N PHE A 215 6.99 7.58 22.97
CA PHE A 215 6.61 7.72 24.36
C PHE A 215 6.50 9.20 24.73
N ARG A 216 5.67 9.52 25.72
CA ARG A 216 5.58 10.84 26.34
C ARG A 216 6.27 10.79 27.70
N ILE A 217 7.12 11.78 28.00
CA ILE A 217 7.73 11.90 29.33
C ILE A 217 6.72 12.58 30.27
N GLU A 218 6.15 11.82 31.20
CA GLU A 218 5.15 12.32 32.15
C GLU A 218 5.81 13.02 33.33
N SER A 219 6.82 12.38 33.92
CA SER A 219 7.55 12.96 35.05
C SER A 219 8.98 12.44 35.16
N ILE A 220 9.84 13.24 35.78
CA ILE A 220 11.22 12.90 36.08
C ILE A 220 11.47 13.31 37.53
N ASN A 221 11.76 12.35 38.39
CA ASN A 221 11.91 12.57 39.84
C ASN A 221 13.19 11.90 40.34
N CYS A 222 13.88 12.49 41.32
CA CYS A 222 15.03 11.86 41.97
C CYS A 222 14.64 11.30 43.33
N THR A 223 15.00 10.05 43.59
CA THR A 223 14.81 9.41 44.90
C THR A 223 15.93 9.81 45.86
N LYS A 224 15.73 9.52 47.16
CA LYS A 224 16.74 9.76 48.21
C LYS A 224 18.06 9.02 47.96
N ASN A 225 18.04 7.93 47.20
CA ASN A 225 19.21 7.12 46.89
C ASN A 225 19.92 7.55 45.60
N GLN A 226 19.67 8.77 45.07
CA GLN A 226 20.24 9.23 43.80
C GLN A 226 19.89 8.31 42.61
N LEU A 227 18.69 7.69 42.65
CA LEU A 227 18.09 7.03 41.50
C LEU A 227 17.05 7.96 40.90
N TRP A 228 17.23 8.32 39.64
CA TRP A 228 16.26 9.09 38.87
C TRP A 228 15.22 8.17 38.27
N ILE A 229 13.94 8.47 38.50
CA ILE A 229 12.81 7.74 37.95
C ILE A 229 12.20 8.61 36.85
N ILE A 230 12.19 8.08 35.63
CA ILE A 230 11.56 8.69 34.47
C ILE A 230 10.29 7.89 34.17
N HIS A 231 9.14 8.50 34.41
CA HIS A 231 7.85 7.91 34.11
C HIS A 231 7.42 8.33 32.70
N MET A 232 7.06 7.36 31.87
CA MET A 232 6.64 7.57 30.49
C MET A 232 5.37 6.78 30.16
N SER A 233 4.61 7.28 29.20
CA SER A 233 3.48 6.53 28.62
C SER A 233 3.67 6.30 27.13
N LEU A 234 3.32 5.12 26.63
CA LEU A 234 3.27 4.82 25.20
C LEU A 234 2.20 5.70 24.52
N CYS A 235 2.58 6.39 23.44
CA CYS A 235 1.69 7.32 22.75
C CYS A 235 0.76 6.62 21.75
N HIS A 236 -0.45 7.16 21.59
CA HIS A 236 -1.42 6.67 20.62
C HIS A 236 -1.01 7.06 19.19
N GLU A 237 -1.23 6.16 18.23
CA GLU A 237 -1.05 6.46 16.80
C GLU A 237 -1.98 7.56 16.26
N ASP A 238 -3.07 7.86 16.99
CA ASP A 238 -4.04 8.91 16.68
C ASP A 238 -3.80 10.20 17.48
N ASP A 239 -2.64 10.33 18.14
CA ASP A 239 -2.24 11.59 18.75
C ASP A 239 -2.25 12.70 17.68
N HIS A 240 -3.15 13.66 17.84
CA HIS A 240 -3.51 14.66 16.81
C HIS A 240 -2.28 15.45 16.34
N ASP A 241 -1.33 15.70 17.25
CA ASP A 241 -0.11 16.46 16.94
C ASP A 241 0.84 15.67 16.03
N LEU A 242 0.78 14.34 16.09
CA LEU A 242 1.65 13.45 15.34
C LEU A 242 1.00 12.99 14.02
N LYS A 243 -0.28 12.63 14.08
CA LYS A 243 -1.01 12.02 12.98
C LYS A 243 -1.04 12.92 11.76
N GLU A 244 -1.44 14.17 11.92
CA GLU A 244 -1.56 15.11 10.78
C GLU A 244 -0.22 15.34 10.08
N VAL A 245 0.86 15.52 10.85
CA VAL A 245 2.20 15.76 10.30
C VAL A 245 2.72 14.52 9.58
N LEU A 246 2.59 13.34 10.18
CA LEU A 246 3.02 12.09 9.56
C LEU A 246 2.19 11.76 8.32
N GLU A 247 0.86 11.88 8.37
CA GLU A 247 -0.02 11.63 7.22
C GLU A 247 0.27 12.60 6.07
N TYR A 248 0.41 13.90 6.38
CA TYR A 248 0.81 14.90 5.38
C TYR A 248 2.14 14.53 4.74
N MET A 249 3.15 14.20 5.54
CA MET A 249 4.46 13.81 5.02
C MET A 249 4.41 12.50 4.24
N LYS A 250 3.61 11.52 4.66
CA LYS A 250 3.42 10.27 3.90
C LYS A 250 2.83 10.55 2.53
N LYS A 251 1.80 11.40 2.46
CA LYS A 251 1.17 11.82 1.21
C LYS A 251 2.12 12.60 0.29
N GLN A 252 2.87 13.56 0.83
CA GLN A 252 3.83 14.36 0.04
C GLN A 252 5.01 13.52 -0.49
N ASN A 253 5.32 12.41 0.18
CA ASN A 253 6.45 11.56 -0.18
C ASN A 253 6.04 10.32 -0.99
N GLY A 254 4.75 10.09 -1.25
CA GLY A 254 4.27 8.92 -1.99
C GLY A 254 4.46 7.61 -1.22
N ILE A 255 4.48 7.70 0.11
CA ILE A 255 4.86 6.59 1.00
C ILE A 255 3.87 5.43 0.98
N GLU A 256 2.66 5.62 0.46
CA GLU A 256 1.68 4.56 0.23
C GLU A 256 2.23 3.46 -0.71
N GLN A 257 3.14 3.80 -1.62
CA GLN A 257 3.84 2.85 -2.50
C GLN A 257 5.31 2.77 -2.10
N THR A 258 5.60 1.92 -1.10
CA THR A 258 6.97 1.77 -0.58
C THR A 258 7.83 0.95 -1.53
N ASN A 259 8.81 1.60 -2.16
CA ASN A 259 9.79 0.99 -3.06
C ASN A 259 11.15 1.70 -2.93
N LEU A 260 12.17 1.20 -3.63
CA LEU A 260 13.53 1.76 -3.58
C LEU A 260 13.57 3.24 -3.95
N CYS A 261 12.78 3.68 -4.93
CA CYS A 261 12.76 5.06 -5.33
C CYS A 261 12.10 5.96 -4.25
N THR A 262 11.07 5.50 -3.53
CA THR A 262 10.51 6.20 -2.36
C THR A 262 11.51 6.26 -1.20
N TRP A 263 12.22 5.17 -0.92
CA TRP A 263 13.33 5.12 0.04
C TRP A 263 14.41 6.17 -0.29
N SER A 264 14.88 6.21 -1.53
CA SER A 264 15.86 7.20 -2.01
C SER A 264 15.37 8.63 -1.87
N LYS A 265 14.09 8.90 -2.14
CA LYS A 265 13.47 10.22 -1.98
C LYS A 265 13.47 10.69 -0.53
N ILE A 266 13.20 9.81 0.43
CA ILE A 266 13.27 10.13 1.86
C ILE A 266 14.71 10.49 2.24
N LEU A 267 15.68 9.68 1.81
CA LEU A 267 17.11 9.94 2.05
C LEU A 267 17.56 11.28 1.45
N LEU A 268 17.11 11.61 0.25
CA LEU A 268 17.35 12.90 -0.39
C LEU A 268 16.82 14.05 0.48
N LYS A 269 15.59 13.96 0.98
CA LYS A 269 15.00 14.98 1.86
C LYS A 269 15.69 15.07 3.22
N MET A 270 16.31 13.99 3.69
CA MET A 270 17.16 13.98 4.88
C MET A 270 18.56 14.56 4.62
N GLY A 271 18.87 15.02 3.39
CA GLY A 271 20.19 15.52 3.00
C GLY A 271 21.25 14.43 2.86
N LYS A 272 20.85 13.15 2.78
CA LYS A 272 21.76 12.00 2.62
C LYS A 272 22.00 11.71 1.14
N PHE A 273 22.61 12.67 0.44
CA PHE A 273 22.75 12.67 -1.03
C PHE A 273 23.42 11.41 -1.59
N ASP A 274 24.54 10.97 -1.02
CA ASP A 274 25.29 9.81 -1.52
C ASP A 274 24.50 8.50 -1.38
N LEU A 275 23.82 8.33 -0.25
CA LEU A 275 22.94 7.19 -0.02
C LEU A 275 21.72 7.23 -0.95
N ALA A 276 21.09 8.39 -1.11
CA ALA A 276 19.98 8.57 -2.04
C ALA A 276 20.41 8.23 -3.48
N LYS A 277 21.59 8.69 -3.91
CA LYS A 277 22.18 8.39 -5.23
C LYS A 277 22.41 6.89 -5.40
N LYS A 278 23.06 6.24 -4.42
CA LYS A 278 23.29 4.79 -4.40
C LYS A 278 21.99 4.01 -4.62
N TYR A 279 20.94 4.33 -3.88
CA TYR A 279 19.67 3.60 -3.98
C TYR A 279 18.85 3.97 -5.21
N TYR A 280 18.93 5.18 -5.75
CA TYR A 280 18.33 5.50 -7.04
C TYR A 280 19.02 4.76 -8.20
N ILE A 281 20.36 4.67 -8.19
CA ILE A 281 21.10 3.87 -9.18
C ILE A 281 20.68 2.40 -9.07
N ARG A 282 20.55 1.87 -7.84
CA ARG A 282 20.02 0.52 -7.62
C ARG A 282 18.61 0.37 -8.19
N CYS A 283 17.72 1.35 -7.97
CA CYS A 283 16.38 1.40 -8.58
C CYS A 283 16.49 1.30 -10.12
N VAL A 284 17.31 2.12 -10.77
CA VAL A 284 17.49 2.09 -12.24
C VAL A 284 17.98 0.73 -12.75
N ASN A 285 18.90 0.08 -12.04
CA ASN A 285 19.49 -1.19 -12.47
C ASN A 285 18.54 -2.38 -12.27
N GLU A 286 17.65 -2.33 -11.28
CA GLU A 286 16.69 -3.40 -10.98
C GLU A 286 15.38 -3.26 -11.77
N LEU A 287 15.04 -2.04 -12.24
CA LEU A 287 13.83 -1.78 -13.00
C LEU A 287 13.96 -2.18 -14.47
N LEU A 288 12.83 -2.54 -15.08
CA LEU A 288 12.76 -2.89 -16.49
C LEU A 288 12.69 -1.66 -17.39
N ASP A 289 13.13 -1.85 -18.64
CA ASP A 289 12.93 -0.87 -19.71
C ASP A 289 11.44 -0.52 -19.81
N LYS A 290 11.09 0.75 -19.53
CA LYS A 290 9.74 1.34 -19.49
C LYS A 290 8.98 1.31 -18.16
N ASP A 291 9.58 0.85 -17.06
CA ASP A 291 8.94 1.00 -15.74
C ASP A 291 8.78 2.49 -15.39
N PRO A 292 7.60 3.01 -14.99
CA PRO A 292 7.41 4.44 -14.75
C PRO A 292 8.17 4.93 -13.52
N LEU A 293 8.61 4.04 -12.63
CA LEU A 293 9.49 4.39 -11.52
C LEU A 293 10.86 4.89 -12.01
N LEU A 294 11.28 4.56 -13.24
CA LEU A 294 12.48 5.13 -13.86
C LEU A 294 12.39 6.65 -13.99
N LEU A 295 11.20 7.20 -14.21
CA LEU A 295 10.99 8.65 -14.23
C LEU A 295 11.40 9.25 -12.88
N MET A 296 10.95 8.63 -11.78
CA MET A 296 11.25 9.09 -10.43
C MET A 296 12.73 8.90 -10.09
N ALA A 297 13.34 7.82 -10.58
CA ALA A 297 14.77 7.57 -10.39
C ALA A 297 15.64 8.58 -11.13
N TYR A 298 15.36 8.86 -12.41
CA TYR A 298 16.12 9.84 -13.19
C TYR A 298 15.93 11.27 -12.69
N GLU A 299 14.71 11.64 -12.28
CA GLU A 299 14.47 12.93 -11.62
C GLU A 299 15.26 13.05 -10.32
N GLY A 300 15.19 12.02 -9.45
CA GLY A 300 15.95 12.01 -8.20
C GLY A 300 17.46 12.11 -8.40
N LEU A 301 18.01 11.42 -9.41
CA LEU A 301 19.43 11.47 -9.75
C LEU A 301 19.85 12.84 -10.32
N ALA A 302 19.01 13.44 -11.17
CA ALA A 302 19.23 14.79 -11.67
C ALA A 302 19.18 15.83 -10.55
N ASP A 303 18.20 15.73 -9.65
CA ASP A 303 18.05 16.63 -8.49
C ASP A 303 19.24 16.52 -7.54
N ILE A 304 19.73 15.30 -7.28
CA ILE A 304 20.93 15.08 -6.45
C ILE A 304 22.15 15.70 -7.12
N ALA A 305 22.38 15.40 -8.41
CA ALA A 305 23.53 15.94 -9.13
C ALA A 305 23.50 17.48 -9.15
N TYR A 306 22.32 18.07 -9.36
CA TYR A 306 22.14 19.52 -9.34
C TYR A 306 22.47 20.11 -7.97
N GLN A 307 21.97 19.51 -6.89
CA GLN A 307 22.26 19.95 -5.52
C GLN A 307 23.74 19.77 -5.14
N GLN A 308 24.43 18.80 -5.74
CA GLN A 308 25.87 18.60 -5.59
C GLN A 308 26.72 19.50 -6.50
N ASN A 309 26.10 20.37 -7.32
CA ASN A 309 26.74 21.19 -8.36
C ASN A 309 27.47 20.36 -9.44
N ASP A 310 27.09 19.10 -9.64
CA ASP A 310 27.57 18.24 -10.72
C ASP A 310 26.67 18.43 -11.95
N TYR A 311 26.93 19.51 -12.70
CA TYR A 311 26.10 19.89 -13.84
C TYR A 311 26.19 18.89 -15.00
N ASP A 312 27.31 18.18 -15.15
CA ASP A 312 27.49 17.17 -16.20
C ASP A 312 26.58 15.95 -15.93
N GLU A 313 26.59 15.42 -14.71
CA GLU A 313 25.65 14.35 -14.32
C GLU A 313 24.20 14.85 -14.33
N THR A 314 23.95 16.12 -13.95
CA THR A 314 22.61 16.72 -14.03
C THR A 314 22.07 16.66 -15.45
N ILE A 315 22.85 17.13 -16.43
CA ILE A 315 22.47 17.12 -17.85
C ILE A 315 22.26 15.69 -18.33
N LYS A 316 23.16 14.77 -17.98
CA LYS A 316 23.05 13.34 -18.35
C LYS A 316 21.75 12.71 -17.85
N TRP A 317 21.38 12.90 -16.59
CA TRP A 317 20.14 12.35 -16.04
C TRP A 317 18.89 13.07 -16.58
N GLN A 318 18.98 14.38 -16.84
CA GLN A 318 17.91 15.12 -17.52
C GLN A 318 17.71 14.65 -18.97
N GLN A 319 18.79 14.33 -19.69
CA GLN A 319 18.72 13.73 -21.03
C GLN A 319 18.03 12.37 -20.96
N LYS A 320 18.47 11.46 -20.08
CA LYS A 320 17.79 10.17 -19.88
C LYS A 320 16.31 10.32 -19.52
N LEU A 321 15.99 11.30 -18.67
CA LEU A 321 14.62 11.63 -18.30
C LEU A 321 13.80 12.09 -19.52
N ASN A 322 14.36 12.98 -20.34
CA ASN A 322 13.70 13.49 -21.54
C ASN A 322 13.56 12.41 -22.60
N ASP A 323 14.60 11.61 -22.85
CA ASP A 323 14.56 10.46 -23.76
C ASP A 323 13.49 9.47 -23.35
N PHE A 324 13.38 9.17 -22.04
CA PHE A 324 12.34 8.31 -21.50
C PHE A 324 10.95 8.93 -21.69
N LYS A 325 10.79 10.22 -21.40
CA LYS A 325 9.53 10.95 -21.65
C LYS A 325 9.16 10.94 -23.12
N ASP A 326 10.11 11.14 -24.03
CA ASP A 326 9.89 11.17 -25.47
C ASP A 326 9.53 9.79 -25.99
N GLN A 327 10.22 8.73 -25.57
CA GLN A 327 9.83 7.34 -25.87
C GLN A 327 8.39 7.05 -25.42
N MET A 328 8.03 7.49 -24.22
CA MET A 328 6.68 7.32 -23.66
C MET A 328 5.64 8.27 -24.28
N THR A 329 6.07 9.38 -24.90
CA THR A 329 5.20 10.36 -25.58
C THR A 329 4.96 9.98 -27.05
N LEU A 330 5.96 9.41 -27.72
CA LEU A 330 5.81 8.80 -29.05
C LEU A 330 4.86 7.60 -28.99
N GLU A 331 4.99 6.78 -27.94
CA GLU A 331 4.03 5.71 -27.66
C GLU A 331 2.79 6.30 -26.96
N ASN A 332 1.78 6.75 -27.72
CA ASN A 332 0.45 7.15 -27.21
C ASN A 332 -0.29 6.04 -26.41
N THR A 333 0.38 4.92 -26.15
CA THR A 333 -0.07 3.71 -25.47
C THR A 333 0.96 3.27 -24.46
N TYR A 334 0.61 3.33 -23.17
CA TYR A 334 1.38 2.71 -22.10
C TYR A 334 0.86 1.30 -21.83
N PHE A 335 1.75 0.31 -21.72
CA PHE A 335 1.41 -1.09 -21.50
C PHE A 335 2.19 -1.68 -20.32
N CYS A 336 1.50 -2.32 -19.39
CA CYS A 336 2.08 -3.03 -18.26
C CYS A 336 1.55 -4.47 -18.21
N ASN A 337 2.45 -5.46 -18.14
CA ASN A 337 2.10 -6.87 -17.94
C ASN A 337 3.09 -7.67 -17.08
N SER A 338 2.68 -8.86 -16.64
CA SER A 338 3.53 -9.77 -15.86
C SER A 338 4.78 -10.29 -16.57
N LYS A 339 4.83 -10.28 -17.91
CA LYS A 339 6.04 -10.70 -18.66
C LYS A 339 7.12 -9.62 -18.66
N GLN A 340 6.73 -8.37 -18.51
CA GLN A 340 7.58 -7.21 -18.25
C GLN A 340 7.73 -7.01 -16.74
N GLN A 341 7.88 -8.08 -15.98
CA GLN A 341 8.04 -8.00 -14.53
C GLN A 341 9.05 -9.05 -14.07
N ILE A 342 10.34 -8.68 -14.13
CA ILE A 342 11.40 -9.45 -13.49
C ILE A 342 11.40 -8.95 -12.05
N ASN A 343 10.77 -9.71 -11.15
CA ASN A 343 10.87 -9.58 -9.69
C ASN A 343 10.21 -8.38 -8.97
N GLY A 344 8.91 -8.15 -9.18
CA GLY A 344 8.11 -7.36 -8.24
C GLY A 344 6.61 -7.63 -8.37
N LYS A 345 5.84 -7.63 -7.29
CA LYS A 345 4.37 -7.60 -7.38
C LYS A 345 3.96 -6.13 -7.57
N MET A 346 3.51 -5.74 -8.75
CA MET A 346 2.93 -4.39 -8.94
C MET A 346 1.53 -4.35 -8.31
N GLU A 347 1.50 -4.01 -7.02
CA GLU A 347 0.25 -3.82 -6.28
C GLU A 347 -0.39 -2.45 -6.56
N TYR A 348 0.40 -1.48 -7.02
CA TYR A 348 -0.01 -0.09 -7.24
C TYR A 348 0.61 0.51 -8.51
N LEU A 349 -0.10 1.45 -9.12
CA LEU A 349 0.39 2.25 -10.25
C LEU A 349 1.09 3.52 -9.72
N PRO A 350 2.33 3.83 -10.14
CA PRO A 350 3.08 4.99 -9.64
C PRO A 350 2.35 6.29 -9.90
N GLU A 351 2.32 7.18 -8.89
CA GLU A 351 1.63 8.47 -8.96
C GLU A 351 2.15 9.36 -10.11
N GLN A 352 3.41 9.18 -10.48
CA GLN A 352 4.10 9.92 -11.53
C GLN A 352 3.55 9.62 -12.94
N ILE A 353 2.66 8.63 -13.11
CA ILE A 353 1.98 8.40 -14.39
C ILE A 353 1.27 9.66 -14.88
N VAL A 354 0.85 10.55 -13.97
CA VAL A 354 0.24 11.85 -14.29
C VAL A 354 1.12 12.73 -15.17
N LYS A 355 2.45 12.58 -15.11
CA LYS A 355 3.39 13.37 -15.91
C LYS A 355 3.34 13.02 -17.40
N LEU A 356 2.65 11.94 -17.77
CA LEU A 356 2.34 11.56 -19.14
C LEU A 356 1.09 12.33 -19.63
N GLU A 357 1.16 13.66 -19.66
CA GLU A 357 0.00 14.55 -19.93
C GLU A 357 -0.70 14.28 -21.28
N LYS A 358 0.04 13.73 -22.25
CA LYS A 358 -0.44 13.38 -23.59
C LYS A 358 -0.91 11.92 -23.71
N LEU A 359 -0.88 11.13 -22.64
CA LEU A 359 -1.24 9.72 -22.68
C LEU A 359 -2.70 9.54 -23.12
N LYS A 360 -2.91 8.83 -24.22
CA LYS A 360 -4.25 8.54 -24.76
C LYS A 360 -4.74 7.15 -24.36
N THR A 361 -3.84 6.18 -24.29
CA THR A 361 -4.15 4.79 -24.00
C THR A 361 -3.32 4.28 -22.84
N LEU A 362 -3.98 3.76 -21.80
CA LEU A 362 -3.36 3.09 -20.66
C LEU A 362 -3.88 1.65 -20.58
N LYS A 363 -2.98 0.68 -20.73
CA LYS A 363 -3.28 -0.74 -20.65
C LYS A 363 -2.47 -1.39 -19.54
N ILE A 364 -3.16 -1.96 -18.57
CA ILE A 364 -2.60 -2.73 -17.47
C ILE A 364 -3.25 -4.11 -17.54
N SER A 365 -2.44 -5.16 -17.58
CA SER A 365 -2.99 -6.51 -17.69
C SER A 365 -2.15 -7.54 -16.99
N HIS A 366 -2.78 -8.54 -16.35
CA HIS A 366 -2.08 -9.66 -15.72
C HIS A 366 -1.07 -9.21 -14.64
N VAL A 367 -1.47 -8.31 -13.75
CA VAL A 367 -0.68 -7.85 -12.59
C VAL A 367 -1.55 -7.84 -11.33
N ASN A 368 -0.94 -7.87 -10.14
CA ASN A 368 -1.66 -7.85 -8.85
C ASN A 368 -2.11 -6.44 -8.43
N LEU A 369 -2.53 -5.61 -9.39
CA LEU A 369 -2.95 -4.24 -9.12
C LEU A 369 -4.22 -4.24 -8.28
N THR A 370 -4.15 -3.70 -7.06
CA THR A 370 -5.28 -3.72 -6.11
C THR A 370 -6.04 -2.40 -6.10
N TYR A 371 -5.35 -1.28 -6.32
CA TYR A 371 -5.94 0.07 -6.37
C TYR A 371 -5.30 0.94 -7.46
N LEU A 372 -6.08 1.86 -8.02
CA LEU A 372 -5.54 2.98 -8.81
C LEU A 372 -5.30 4.19 -7.90
N PRO A 373 -4.22 4.96 -8.11
CA PRO A 373 -3.98 6.18 -7.36
C PRO A 373 -5.03 7.24 -7.70
N ASN A 374 -5.38 8.09 -6.73
CA ASN A 374 -6.31 9.21 -6.95
C ASN A 374 -5.83 10.17 -8.05
N ILE A 375 -4.53 10.23 -8.33
CA ILE A 375 -3.98 11.09 -9.37
C ILE A 375 -4.34 10.66 -10.81
N ILE A 376 -4.93 9.47 -11.00
CA ILE A 376 -5.34 9.00 -12.33
C ILE A 376 -6.27 9.99 -13.02
N GLY A 377 -7.11 10.71 -12.26
CA GLY A 377 -8.04 11.72 -12.78
C GLY A 377 -7.37 12.92 -13.46
N ASN A 378 -6.06 13.08 -13.34
CA ASN A 378 -5.30 14.16 -13.97
C ASN A 378 -4.81 13.82 -15.38
N LEU A 379 -5.02 12.59 -15.87
CA LEU A 379 -4.69 12.19 -17.24
C LEU A 379 -5.77 12.69 -18.23
N LEU A 380 -5.89 14.01 -18.39
CA LEU A 380 -7.00 14.65 -19.11
C LEU A 380 -7.08 14.28 -20.60
N SER A 381 -5.97 13.81 -21.19
CA SER A 381 -5.90 13.34 -22.59
C SER A 381 -6.32 11.87 -22.77
N LEU A 382 -6.57 11.13 -21.69
CA LEU A 382 -6.82 9.69 -21.75
C LEU A 382 -8.16 9.39 -22.42
N THR A 383 -8.13 8.63 -23.50
CA THR A 383 -9.32 8.17 -24.24
C THR A 383 -9.63 6.70 -23.99
N ASP A 384 -8.63 5.93 -23.58
CA ASP A 384 -8.67 4.48 -23.43
C ASP A 384 -8.01 4.04 -22.13
N LEU A 385 -8.79 3.46 -21.23
CA LEU A 385 -8.29 2.83 -20.02
C LEU A 385 -8.67 1.36 -19.99
N SER A 386 -7.69 0.49 -19.86
CA SER A 386 -7.85 -0.96 -19.85
C SER A 386 -7.09 -1.56 -18.67
N ILE A 387 -7.79 -2.22 -17.75
CA ILE A 387 -7.24 -2.87 -16.57
C ILE A 387 -7.82 -4.28 -16.50
N ILE A 388 -7.08 -5.27 -16.99
CA ILE A 388 -7.61 -6.60 -17.28
C ILE A 388 -6.87 -7.67 -16.48
N ASN A 389 -7.57 -8.66 -15.93
CA ASN A 389 -6.94 -9.77 -15.20
C ASN A 389 -6.05 -9.24 -14.05
N THR A 390 -6.63 -8.41 -13.18
CA THR A 390 -5.94 -7.88 -11.99
C THR A 390 -6.76 -8.14 -10.72
N THR A 391 -6.33 -7.60 -9.58
CA THR A 391 -7.01 -7.75 -8.28
C THR A 391 -7.70 -6.46 -7.83
N LEU A 392 -8.11 -5.62 -8.79
CA LEU A 392 -8.68 -4.30 -8.53
C LEU A 392 -9.92 -4.39 -7.65
N ARG A 393 -9.92 -3.65 -6.52
CA ARG A 393 -11.02 -3.66 -5.54
C ARG A 393 -11.99 -2.51 -5.70
N SER A 394 -11.49 -1.34 -6.10
CA SER A 394 -12.29 -0.13 -6.25
C SER A 394 -11.69 0.84 -7.27
N LEU A 395 -12.52 1.73 -7.81
CA LEU A 395 -12.07 2.87 -8.61
C LEU A 395 -11.95 4.11 -7.72
N PRO A 396 -10.96 4.98 -7.95
CA PRO A 396 -10.84 6.24 -7.22
C PRO A 396 -11.91 7.21 -7.69
N LYS A 397 -12.45 8.04 -6.78
CA LYS A 397 -13.49 9.04 -7.10
C LYS A 397 -13.08 10.00 -8.22
N THR A 398 -11.78 10.26 -8.35
CA THR A 398 -11.21 11.15 -9.36
C THR A 398 -11.27 10.60 -10.78
N ILE A 399 -11.63 9.32 -10.99
CA ILE A 399 -11.78 8.76 -12.33
C ILE A 399 -12.83 9.52 -13.15
N SER A 400 -13.84 10.12 -12.50
CA SER A 400 -14.84 10.98 -13.12
C SER A 400 -14.24 12.24 -13.77
N ASN A 401 -13.01 12.63 -13.42
CA ASN A 401 -12.32 13.79 -14.00
C ASN A 401 -11.79 13.51 -15.42
N LEU A 402 -11.78 12.26 -15.87
CA LEU A 402 -11.30 11.85 -17.20
C LEU A 402 -12.33 12.20 -18.29
N LYS A 403 -12.51 13.50 -18.54
CA LYS A 403 -13.54 14.04 -19.46
C LYS A 403 -13.40 13.56 -20.91
N SER A 404 -12.20 13.12 -21.29
CA SER A 404 -11.89 12.62 -22.64
C SER A 404 -12.06 11.10 -22.77
N LEU A 405 -12.35 10.37 -21.68
CA LEU A 405 -12.36 8.91 -21.67
C LEU A 405 -13.53 8.37 -22.49
N LYS A 406 -13.20 7.61 -23.54
CA LYS A 406 -14.17 7.01 -24.46
C LYS A 406 -14.37 5.52 -24.20
N ARG A 407 -13.34 4.82 -23.74
CA ARG A 407 -13.38 3.37 -23.53
C ARG A 407 -12.78 3.01 -22.17
N LEU A 408 -13.58 2.36 -21.33
CA LEU A 408 -13.17 1.83 -20.04
C LEU A 408 -13.38 0.31 -20.02
N ARG A 409 -12.30 -0.44 -19.87
CA ARG A 409 -12.29 -1.90 -19.82
C ARG A 409 -11.68 -2.35 -18.49
N LEU A 410 -12.43 -3.10 -17.70
CA LEU A 410 -12.07 -3.56 -16.35
C LEU A 410 -12.29 -5.07 -16.22
N GLN A 411 -12.11 -5.86 -17.28
CA GLN A 411 -12.55 -7.26 -17.26
C GLN A 411 -11.68 -8.12 -16.33
N ASN A 412 -12.29 -9.17 -15.78
CA ASN A 412 -11.63 -10.14 -14.91
C ASN A 412 -10.97 -9.49 -13.68
N ASN A 413 -11.73 -8.63 -12.98
CA ASN A 413 -11.38 -8.08 -11.67
C ASN A 413 -12.40 -8.56 -10.64
N PRO A 414 -12.23 -9.77 -10.07
CA PRO A 414 -13.27 -10.43 -9.29
C PRO A 414 -13.60 -9.71 -7.97
N TYR A 415 -12.70 -8.87 -7.47
CA TYR A 415 -12.90 -8.10 -6.23
C TYR A 415 -13.54 -6.72 -6.45
N LEU A 416 -13.82 -6.33 -7.71
CA LEU A 416 -14.48 -5.07 -8.02
C LEU A 416 -15.99 -5.23 -7.88
N HIS A 417 -16.56 -4.63 -6.83
CA HIS A 417 -17.99 -4.74 -6.49
C HIS A 417 -18.85 -3.55 -6.92
N SER A 418 -18.24 -2.41 -7.23
CA SER A 418 -18.92 -1.15 -7.52
C SER A 418 -18.21 -0.38 -8.63
N ILE A 419 -18.99 0.38 -9.40
CA ILE A 419 -18.50 1.29 -10.44
C ILE A 419 -19.12 2.70 -10.33
N LYS A 420 -19.77 3.04 -9.22
CA LYS A 420 -20.44 4.36 -9.03
C LYS A 420 -19.50 5.56 -9.28
N GLU A 421 -18.19 5.37 -9.10
CA GLU A 421 -17.19 6.42 -9.31
C GLU A 421 -17.07 6.87 -10.78
N ILE A 422 -17.60 6.09 -11.73
CA ILE A 422 -17.62 6.46 -13.15
C ILE A 422 -18.89 7.23 -13.56
N ASP A 423 -19.85 7.39 -12.64
CA ASP A 423 -21.09 8.10 -12.90
C ASP A 423 -20.79 9.52 -13.41
N GLY A 424 -21.52 9.94 -14.45
CA GLY A 424 -21.34 11.28 -15.02
C GLY A 424 -20.16 11.44 -15.98
N LEU A 425 -19.43 10.38 -16.35
CA LEU A 425 -18.39 10.47 -17.38
C LEU A 425 -18.99 10.94 -18.73
N PRO A 426 -18.62 12.14 -19.23
CA PRO A 426 -19.39 12.81 -20.29
C PRO A 426 -19.15 12.22 -21.68
N ALA A 427 -18.01 11.56 -21.90
CA ALA A 427 -17.57 11.08 -23.21
C ALA A 427 -17.46 9.55 -23.30
N LEU A 428 -17.91 8.80 -22.30
CA LEU A 428 -17.74 7.35 -22.27
C LEU A 428 -18.67 6.68 -23.30
N HIS A 429 -18.08 6.01 -24.30
CA HIS A 429 -18.81 5.30 -25.36
C HIS A 429 -18.90 3.80 -25.09
N THR A 430 -17.89 3.21 -24.44
CA THR A 430 -17.86 1.78 -24.17
C THR A 430 -17.39 1.52 -22.74
N LEU A 431 -18.22 0.80 -22.00
CA LEU A 431 -17.90 0.25 -20.69
C LEU A 431 -17.91 -1.27 -20.77
N ASP A 432 -16.83 -1.89 -20.32
CA ASP A 432 -16.69 -3.34 -20.27
C ASP A 432 -16.17 -3.78 -18.91
N VAL A 433 -17.03 -4.42 -18.14
CA VAL A 433 -16.78 -4.84 -16.75
C VAL A 433 -17.11 -6.32 -16.57
N ARG A 434 -16.82 -7.11 -17.60
CA ARG A 434 -17.05 -8.56 -17.60
C ARG A 434 -16.28 -9.29 -16.52
N HIS A 435 -16.88 -10.35 -15.97
CA HIS A 435 -16.24 -11.16 -14.92
C HIS A 435 -15.73 -10.30 -13.75
N CYS A 436 -16.60 -9.43 -13.26
CA CYS A 436 -16.42 -8.67 -12.02
C CYS A 436 -17.49 -9.13 -11.03
N SER A 437 -17.57 -8.47 -9.87
CA SER A 437 -18.58 -8.76 -8.86
C SER A 437 -19.56 -7.59 -8.66
N ILE A 438 -19.87 -6.88 -9.75
CA ILE A 438 -20.67 -5.64 -9.73
C ILE A 438 -22.15 -5.97 -9.51
N GLN A 439 -22.80 -5.17 -8.65
CA GLN A 439 -24.19 -5.37 -8.24
C GLN A 439 -25.14 -4.25 -8.70
N ASP A 440 -24.61 -3.12 -9.15
CA ASP A 440 -25.38 -1.92 -9.52
C ASP A 440 -25.07 -1.46 -10.95
N LEU A 441 -26.05 -0.81 -11.58
CA LEU A 441 -25.87 -0.15 -12.88
C LEU A 441 -25.17 1.21 -12.71
N PRO A 442 -24.36 1.65 -13.70
CA PRO A 442 -23.84 3.01 -13.71
C PRO A 442 -24.94 4.03 -14.04
N ARG A 443 -24.68 5.31 -13.76
CA ARG A 443 -25.63 6.41 -14.00
C ARG A 443 -25.04 7.53 -14.83
N ASN A 444 -25.92 8.24 -15.55
CA ASN A 444 -25.61 9.49 -16.24
C ASN A 444 -24.42 9.38 -17.21
N LEU A 445 -24.45 8.40 -18.11
CA LEU A 445 -23.43 8.21 -19.15
C LEU A 445 -24.01 8.61 -20.53
N PRO A 446 -24.08 9.91 -20.85
CA PRO A 446 -24.90 10.42 -21.95
C PRO A 446 -24.44 10.00 -23.35
N GLN A 447 -23.19 9.54 -23.48
CA GLN A 447 -22.57 9.11 -24.74
C GLN A 447 -22.38 7.59 -24.81
N LEU A 448 -22.89 6.83 -23.84
CA LEU A 448 -22.69 5.38 -23.80
C LEU A 448 -23.32 4.72 -25.03
N VAL A 449 -22.58 3.83 -25.67
CA VAL A 449 -23.05 3.06 -26.83
C VAL A 449 -23.06 1.59 -26.49
N ASN A 450 -21.96 1.09 -25.91
CA ASN A 450 -21.81 -0.32 -25.57
C ASN A 450 -21.62 -0.48 -24.06
N LEU A 451 -22.42 -1.36 -23.46
CA LEU A 451 -22.32 -1.73 -22.05
C LEU A 451 -22.20 -3.24 -21.95
N TYR A 452 -21.01 -3.72 -21.57
CA TYR A 452 -20.73 -5.14 -21.36
C TYR A 452 -20.60 -5.42 -19.87
N MET A 453 -21.62 -6.05 -19.28
CA MET A 453 -21.62 -6.49 -17.88
C MET A 453 -21.91 -8.00 -17.67
N PRO A 454 -21.57 -8.94 -18.58
CA PRO A 454 -21.81 -10.34 -18.27
C PRO A 454 -20.90 -10.91 -17.16
N TYR A 455 -21.38 -11.99 -16.52
CA TYR A 455 -20.72 -12.64 -15.39
C TYR A 455 -20.48 -11.67 -14.22
N ASN A 456 -21.54 -10.96 -13.83
CA ASN A 456 -21.59 -10.09 -12.66
C ASN A 456 -22.68 -10.57 -11.68
N SER A 457 -23.01 -9.75 -10.68
CA SER A 457 -23.98 -10.06 -9.63
C SER A 457 -25.23 -9.16 -9.68
N LEU A 458 -25.59 -8.63 -10.85
CA LEU A 458 -26.81 -7.81 -11.01
C LEU A 458 -28.05 -8.64 -10.71
N THR A 459 -28.96 -8.11 -9.89
CA THR A 459 -30.23 -8.76 -9.51
C THR A 459 -31.44 -8.17 -10.21
N ARG A 460 -31.34 -6.94 -10.74
CA ARG A 460 -32.42 -6.26 -11.45
C ARG A 460 -31.85 -5.25 -12.44
N LEU A 461 -32.60 -4.98 -13.52
CA LEU A 461 -32.44 -3.76 -14.30
C LEU A 461 -33.42 -2.71 -13.76
N ASN A 462 -32.94 -1.82 -12.89
CA ASN A 462 -33.75 -0.79 -12.22
C ASN A 462 -33.90 0.47 -13.08
N SER A 463 -34.55 1.52 -12.54
CA SER A 463 -34.74 2.81 -13.21
C SER A 463 -33.45 3.53 -13.62
N ASP A 464 -32.29 3.18 -13.05
CA ASP A 464 -31.01 3.80 -13.40
C ASP A 464 -30.64 3.56 -14.86
N ILE A 465 -31.13 2.46 -15.46
CA ILE A 465 -30.92 2.16 -16.89
C ILE A 465 -31.43 3.29 -17.81
N THR A 466 -32.42 4.06 -17.37
CA THR A 466 -32.96 5.19 -18.15
C THR A 466 -31.95 6.32 -18.31
N THR A 467 -31.07 6.50 -17.32
CA THR A 467 -30.03 7.54 -17.33
C THR A 467 -28.91 7.24 -18.34
N LEU A 468 -28.91 6.02 -18.88
CA LEU A 468 -27.95 5.56 -19.89
C LEU A 468 -28.42 5.81 -21.31
N SER A 469 -29.65 6.30 -21.53
CA SER A 469 -30.14 6.60 -22.88
C SER A 469 -29.22 7.61 -23.57
N ASN A 470 -28.71 7.24 -24.74
CA ASN A 470 -27.72 8.03 -25.45
C ASN A 470 -28.36 9.33 -25.99
N LYS A 471 -27.78 10.49 -25.63
CA LYS A 471 -28.32 11.80 -26.00
C LYS A 471 -28.15 12.15 -27.47
N ALA A 472 -27.21 11.51 -28.16
CA ALA A 472 -26.98 11.68 -29.60
C ALA A 472 -27.83 10.72 -30.46
N ASN A 473 -28.80 10.01 -29.85
CA ASN A 473 -29.69 9.07 -30.53
C ASN A 473 -28.96 7.91 -31.26
N ILE A 474 -27.75 7.57 -30.81
CA ILE A 474 -26.94 6.47 -31.35
C ILE A 474 -27.51 5.13 -30.84
N GLU A 475 -27.57 4.12 -31.69
CA GLU A 475 -28.03 2.77 -31.30
C GLU A 475 -27.11 2.15 -30.25
N GLN A 476 -27.71 1.61 -29.18
CA GLN A 476 -26.98 1.04 -28.04
C GLN A 476 -27.07 -0.49 -27.99
N ASN A 477 -25.99 -1.10 -27.51
CA ASN A 477 -25.86 -2.53 -27.29
C ASN A 477 -25.53 -2.80 -25.82
N PHE A 478 -26.48 -3.39 -25.09
CA PHE A 478 -26.31 -3.73 -23.69
C PHE A 478 -26.30 -5.25 -23.48
N GLU A 479 -25.25 -5.74 -22.84
CA GLU A 479 -25.04 -7.15 -22.53
C GLU A 479 -24.99 -7.38 -21.01
N PHE A 480 -25.95 -8.17 -20.52
CA PHE A 480 -26.14 -8.52 -19.12
C PHE A 480 -26.28 -10.03 -18.90
N ASN A 481 -25.83 -10.85 -19.86
CA ASN A 481 -25.94 -12.30 -19.75
C ASN A 481 -25.11 -12.88 -18.59
N ASN A 482 -25.50 -14.03 -18.05
CA ASN A 482 -24.85 -14.64 -16.88
C ASN A 482 -24.81 -13.70 -15.66
N ASN A 483 -25.97 -13.12 -15.31
CA ASN A 483 -26.18 -12.39 -14.07
C ASN A 483 -27.25 -13.11 -13.23
N ARG A 484 -27.83 -12.43 -12.23
CA ARG A 484 -28.91 -12.95 -11.38
C ARG A 484 -30.19 -12.12 -11.53
N ILE A 485 -30.43 -11.57 -12.73
CA ILE A 485 -31.52 -10.61 -12.95
C ILE A 485 -32.86 -11.31 -12.86
N THR A 486 -33.71 -10.89 -11.92
CA THR A 486 -35.07 -11.43 -11.72
C THR A 486 -36.16 -10.54 -12.31
N SER A 487 -35.87 -9.26 -12.53
CA SER A 487 -36.85 -8.28 -13.02
C SER A 487 -36.22 -7.14 -13.82
N ILE A 488 -37.01 -6.58 -14.74
CA ILE A 488 -36.68 -5.39 -15.53
C ILE A 488 -37.74 -4.31 -15.25
N THR A 489 -37.29 -3.09 -15.01
CA THR A 489 -38.14 -1.93 -14.73
C THR A 489 -38.99 -1.53 -15.97
N PRO A 490 -40.27 -1.15 -15.81
CA PRO A 490 -41.09 -0.62 -16.90
C PRO A 490 -40.49 0.60 -17.61
N GLU A 491 -39.74 1.42 -16.87
CA GLU A 491 -39.09 2.64 -17.33
C GLU A 491 -38.02 2.39 -18.40
N ILE A 492 -37.60 1.14 -18.64
CA ILE A 492 -36.68 0.78 -19.74
C ILE A 492 -37.18 1.27 -21.11
N ARG A 493 -38.50 1.49 -21.27
CA ARG A 493 -39.10 2.14 -22.45
C ARG A 493 -38.49 3.52 -22.78
N HIS A 494 -37.92 4.20 -21.79
CA HIS A 494 -37.27 5.50 -21.93
C HIS A 494 -35.85 5.42 -22.51
N VAL A 495 -35.28 4.21 -22.64
CA VAL A 495 -34.01 3.98 -23.35
C VAL A 495 -34.29 3.84 -24.84
N HIS A 496 -34.72 4.93 -25.47
CA HIS A 496 -35.21 4.97 -26.85
C HIS A 496 -34.17 4.55 -27.89
N THR A 497 -32.91 4.52 -27.50
CA THR A 497 -31.73 4.19 -28.30
C THR A 497 -31.33 2.73 -28.26
N LEU A 498 -31.91 1.91 -27.37
CA LEU A 498 -31.50 0.51 -27.20
C LEU A 498 -31.89 -0.32 -28.42
N SER A 499 -30.87 -0.89 -29.09
CA SER A 499 -31.03 -1.72 -30.30
C SER A 499 -30.82 -3.19 -30.01
N ARG A 500 -29.89 -3.50 -29.10
CA ARG A 500 -29.60 -4.87 -28.67
C ARG A 500 -29.60 -4.99 -27.15
N LEU A 501 -30.31 -6.00 -26.64
CA LEU A 501 -30.34 -6.34 -25.22
C LEU A 501 -30.09 -7.85 -25.03
N HIS A 502 -28.96 -8.20 -24.40
CA HIS A 502 -28.59 -9.58 -24.13
C HIS A 502 -28.79 -9.94 -22.66
N LEU A 503 -29.71 -10.87 -22.38
CA LEU A 503 -30.12 -11.27 -21.04
C LEU A 503 -30.07 -12.80 -20.84
N ASP A 504 -29.35 -13.53 -21.68
CA ASP A 504 -29.22 -14.99 -21.55
C ASP A 504 -28.66 -15.37 -20.18
N HIS A 505 -29.05 -16.53 -19.65
CA HIS A 505 -28.58 -17.05 -18.36
C HIS A 505 -28.81 -16.05 -17.21
N ASN A 506 -30.09 -15.74 -16.97
CA ASN A 506 -30.55 -14.93 -15.86
C ASN A 506 -31.75 -15.64 -15.19
N LEU A 507 -32.44 -14.96 -14.27
CA LEU A 507 -33.54 -15.50 -13.47
C LEU A 507 -34.88 -14.82 -13.79
N LEU A 508 -35.06 -14.34 -15.02
CA LEU A 508 -36.28 -13.61 -15.41
C LEU A 508 -37.48 -14.55 -15.50
N HIS A 509 -38.61 -14.12 -14.94
CA HIS A 509 -39.90 -14.81 -15.04
C HIS A 509 -40.88 -14.16 -16.03
N ASN A 510 -40.76 -12.84 -16.23
CA ASN A 510 -41.59 -12.03 -17.09
C ASN A 510 -40.80 -10.86 -17.69
N LEU A 511 -41.37 -10.19 -18.69
CA LEU A 511 -40.85 -8.93 -19.23
C LEU A 511 -41.89 -7.81 -19.04
N PRO A 512 -41.47 -6.57 -18.74
CA PRO A 512 -42.41 -5.46 -18.63
C PRO A 512 -43.04 -5.16 -19.99
N ARG A 513 -44.35 -4.92 -20.01
CA ARG A 513 -45.10 -4.67 -21.25
C ARG A 513 -44.62 -3.42 -21.99
N ASP A 514 -44.05 -2.48 -21.26
CA ASP A 514 -43.48 -1.24 -21.76
C ASP A 514 -42.29 -1.44 -22.70
N MET A 515 -41.56 -2.56 -22.61
CA MET A 515 -40.50 -2.91 -23.57
C MET A 515 -41.04 -3.06 -25.00
N PHE A 516 -42.35 -3.27 -25.15
CA PHE A 516 -42.96 -3.47 -26.46
C PHE A 516 -43.04 -2.20 -27.31
N ASP A 517 -42.91 -1.03 -26.69
CA ASP A 517 -42.93 0.26 -27.37
C ASP A 517 -41.51 0.72 -27.80
N MET A 518 -40.48 -0.10 -27.54
CA MET A 518 -39.08 0.19 -27.87
C MET A 518 -38.79 0.00 -29.36
N LYS A 519 -39.08 1.03 -30.16
CA LYS A 519 -39.00 1.01 -31.64
C LYS A 519 -37.64 0.63 -32.23
N LYS A 520 -36.54 0.85 -31.50
CA LYS A 520 -35.19 0.54 -31.97
C LYS A 520 -34.70 -0.85 -31.58
N LEU A 521 -35.38 -1.54 -30.66
CA LEU A 521 -34.94 -2.86 -30.18
C LEU A 521 -35.12 -3.89 -31.31
N THR A 522 -34.01 -4.40 -31.83
CA THR A 522 -33.97 -5.36 -32.94
C THR A 522 -33.41 -6.71 -32.52
N ASP A 523 -32.60 -6.79 -31.46
CA ASP A 523 -32.05 -8.05 -30.98
C ASP A 523 -32.34 -8.22 -29.47
N LEU A 524 -33.09 -9.27 -29.10
CA LEU A 524 -33.38 -9.62 -27.71
C LEU A 524 -33.03 -11.08 -27.43
N PHE A 525 -32.06 -11.30 -26.55
CA PHE A 525 -31.56 -12.62 -26.17
C PHE A 525 -32.01 -12.97 -24.75
N LEU A 526 -32.72 -14.10 -24.59
CA LEU A 526 -33.38 -14.51 -23.33
C LEU A 526 -33.18 -16.00 -23.00
N ARG A 527 -32.22 -16.69 -23.62
CA ARG A 527 -31.96 -18.12 -23.39
C ARG A 527 -31.70 -18.38 -21.91
N ASN A 528 -32.11 -19.54 -21.42
CA ASN A 528 -31.85 -19.97 -20.05
C ASN A 528 -32.32 -18.94 -18.99
N ASN A 529 -33.55 -18.46 -19.15
CA ASN A 529 -34.34 -17.75 -18.14
C ASN A 529 -35.60 -18.55 -17.81
N SER A 530 -36.23 -18.28 -16.66
CA SER A 530 -37.44 -18.94 -16.17
C SER A 530 -38.75 -18.33 -16.70
N VAL A 531 -38.77 -17.91 -17.98
CA VAL A 531 -39.93 -17.25 -18.61
C VAL A 531 -41.08 -18.24 -18.77
N LEU A 532 -42.25 -17.88 -18.24
CA LEU A 532 -43.45 -18.73 -18.22
C LEU A 532 -44.00 -19.02 -19.64
N PRO A 533 -44.64 -20.18 -19.88
CA PRO A 533 -45.18 -20.54 -21.20
C PRO A 533 -46.14 -19.52 -21.80
N ASN A 534 -47.05 -18.96 -21.01
CA ASN A 534 -48.00 -17.94 -21.46
C ASN A 534 -47.28 -16.67 -21.92
N GLU A 535 -46.18 -16.32 -21.25
CA GLU A 535 -45.36 -15.17 -21.59
C GLU A 535 -44.63 -15.41 -22.92
N LYS A 536 -44.12 -16.63 -23.17
CA LYS A 536 -43.48 -17.00 -24.45
C LYS A 536 -44.44 -16.89 -25.63
N GLN A 537 -45.66 -17.41 -25.49
CA GLN A 537 -46.69 -17.33 -26.53
C GLN A 537 -47.06 -15.87 -26.82
N TYR A 538 -47.20 -15.07 -25.76
CA TYR A 538 -47.48 -13.65 -25.86
C TYR A 538 -46.33 -12.88 -26.53
N LEU A 539 -45.07 -13.15 -26.18
CA LEU A 539 -43.89 -12.56 -26.80
C LEU A 539 -43.78 -12.89 -28.30
N ASN A 540 -44.14 -14.11 -28.71
CA ASN A 540 -44.09 -14.49 -30.13
C ASN A 540 -45.22 -13.86 -30.94
N ASN A 541 -46.43 -13.76 -30.38
CA ASN A 541 -47.62 -13.35 -31.15
C ASN A 541 -47.85 -11.83 -31.15
N GLU A 542 -47.76 -11.18 -29.99
CA GLU A 542 -48.09 -9.75 -29.85
C GLU A 542 -46.86 -8.86 -30.03
N PHE A 543 -45.74 -9.22 -29.41
CA PHE A 543 -44.54 -8.38 -29.44
C PHE A 543 -43.86 -8.39 -30.81
N LYS A 544 -43.75 -9.55 -31.46
CA LYS A 544 -43.23 -9.66 -32.84
C LYS A 544 -44.12 -8.95 -33.86
N LYS A 545 -45.44 -8.93 -33.64
CA LYS A 545 -46.39 -8.21 -34.50
C LYS A 545 -46.20 -6.69 -34.41
N LYS A 546 -45.92 -6.16 -33.21
CA LYS A 546 -45.56 -4.75 -33.02
C LYS A 546 -44.14 -4.40 -33.49
N ASN A 547 -43.20 -5.35 -33.41
CA ASN A 547 -41.79 -5.17 -33.74
C ASN A 547 -41.31 -6.23 -34.75
N PRO A 548 -41.69 -6.13 -36.03
CA PRO A 548 -41.42 -7.17 -37.03
C PRO A 548 -39.94 -7.39 -37.34
N LYS A 549 -39.08 -6.41 -37.01
CA LYS A 549 -37.62 -6.49 -37.17
C LYS A 549 -36.93 -7.19 -35.99
N LEU A 550 -37.65 -7.50 -34.92
CA LEU A 550 -37.09 -8.11 -33.71
C LEU A 550 -36.67 -9.56 -33.97
N LYS A 551 -35.40 -9.84 -33.71
CA LYS A 551 -34.80 -11.16 -33.71
C LYS A 551 -34.72 -11.67 -32.27
N PHE A 552 -35.27 -12.86 -32.07
CA PHE A 552 -35.04 -13.64 -30.87
C PHE A 552 -33.88 -14.61 -31.13
N SER A 553 -33.09 -14.89 -30.10
CA SER A 553 -32.09 -15.95 -30.18
C SER A 553 -32.73 -17.29 -30.57
N ASP A 554 -32.07 -18.09 -31.42
CA ASP A 554 -32.60 -19.29 -32.10
C ASP A 554 -33.28 -20.37 -31.23
N ASN A 555 -33.15 -20.32 -29.91
CA ASN A 555 -33.75 -21.28 -28.98
C ASN A 555 -35.11 -20.86 -28.38
N LEU A 556 -35.66 -19.68 -28.70
CA LEU A 556 -37.09 -19.48 -28.43
C LEU A 556 -37.92 -20.51 -29.26
N PHE A 557 -37.44 -20.87 -30.45
CA PHE A 557 -38.06 -21.88 -31.32
C PHE A 557 -38.11 -23.28 -30.68
N TYR A 558 -37.08 -23.69 -29.92
CA TYR A 558 -37.02 -24.97 -29.20
C TYR A 558 -37.83 -24.99 -27.88
N LEU A 559 -38.25 -23.81 -27.38
CA LEU A 559 -39.13 -23.69 -26.22
C LEU A 559 -40.62 -23.55 -26.62
N ILE A 560 -40.90 -23.51 -27.92
CA ILE A 560 -42.22 -23.23 -28.52
C ILE A 560 -42.81 -24.45 -29.25
N ASN A 561 -42.04 -25.52 -29.49
CA ASN A 561 -42.53 -26.79 -30.01
C ASN A 561 -42.50 -27.89 -28.96
#